data_AF-A0A133UE66-F1
#
_entry.id   AF-A0A133UE66-F1
#
_cell.length_a   1.000
_cell.length_b   1.000
_cell.length_c   1.000
_cell.angle_alpha   90.00
_cell.angle_beta   90.00
_cell.angle_gamma   90.00
#
_symmetry.space_group_name_H-M   'P 1'
#
loop_
_entity.id
_entity.type
_entity.pdbx_description
1 polymer ?
#
loop_
_entity_poly.entity_id
_entity_poly.type
_entity_poly.pdbx_seq_one_letter_code
_entity_poly.pdbx_strand_id
1 'polypeptide(L)'
;MDRYLIRGFIDGLLSTLGVVIGASIAITSGGTETVQAGYIIIIASGLGGGIANGLSNVLGAFMGEKAAMYERYKKVEKAMLRDDVLKGTKVDERIQDKILTSGVADGLSTIGGAIIPIIPFLFVPIFTLTPMFGLYLSILVSLVLFFVLGIYIGKVSKENIILSGLKMVAFGGATTVIVGIISLILPA
;
A
#
# COMPACT_ATOMS: atom_id res chain seq x y z
N MET A 1 4.01 -0.81 17.12
CA MET A 1 4.63 -0.30 15.88
C MET A 1 4.42 -1.32 14.75
N ASP A 2 4.68 -2.59 15.02
CA ASP A 2 4.71 -3.69 14.03
C ASP A 2 3.43 -3.86 13.20
N ARG A 3 2.24 -3.69 13.80
CA ARG A 3 0.97 -3.82 13.06
C ARG A 3 0.74 -2.76 11.99
N TYR A 4 1.20 -1.53 12.22
CA TYR A 4 1.07 -0.42 11.26
C TYR A 4 2.10 -0.57 10.15
N LEU A 5 3.31 -1.05 10.48
CA LEU A 5 4.32 -1.38 9.48
C LEU A 5 3.80 -2.45 8.51
N ILE A 6 3.27 -3.57 9.01
CA ILE A 6 2.78 -4.65 8.14
C ILE A 6 1.60 -4.18 7.29
N ARG A 7 0.62 -3.51 7.91
CA ARG A 7 -0.53 -2.94 7.19
C ARG A 7 -0.07 -2.00 6.08
N GLY A 8 0.79 -1.02 6.40
CA GLY A 8 1.27 -0.05 5.43
C GLY A 8 1.99 -0.72 4.28
N PHE A 9 2.87 -1.68 4.57
CA PHE A 9 3.62 -2.41 3.54
C PHE A 9 2.69 -3.14 2.56
N ILE A 10 1.67 -3.83 3.08
CA ILE A 10 0.67 -4.54 2.27
C ILE A 10 -0.09 -3.56 1.38
N ASP A 11 -0.49 -2.41 1.93
CA ASP A 11 -1.23 -1.39 1.20
C ASP A 11 -0.40 -0.77 0.07
N GLY A 12 0.88 -0.47 0.35
CA GLY A 12 1.84 0.03 -0.65
C GLY A 12 2.09 -0.98 -1.77
N LEU A 13 2.32 -2.23 -1.40
CA LEU A 13 2.54 -3.34 -2.33
C LEU A 13 1.33 -3.54 -3.25
N LEU A 14 0.11 -3.57 -2.69
CA LEU A 14 -1.12 -3.83 -3.43
C LEU A 14 -1.49 -2.67 -4.36
N SER A 15 -1.49 -1.44 -3.84
CA SER A 15 -1.82 -0.23 -4.61
C SER A 15 -0.88 -0.06 -5.80
N THR A 16 0.42 -0.20 -5.57
CA THR A 16 1.43 0.02 -6.62
C THR A 16 1.48 -1.12 -7.62
N LEU A 17 1.22 -2.36 -7.20
CA LEU A 17 1.03 -3.48 -8.13
C LEU A 17 -0.12 -3.19 -9.10
N GLY A 18 -1.24 -2.65 -8.62
CA GLY A 18 -2.35 -2.22 -9.47
C GLY A 18 -1.94 -1.13 -10.47
N VAL A 19 -1.21 -0.11 -10.03
CA VAL A 19 -0.70 0.96 -10.90
C VAL A 19 0.22 0.41 -11.98
N VAL A 20 1.17 -0.45 -11.61
CA VAL A 20 2.13 -1.06 -12.53
C VAL A 20 1.43 -1.91 -13.58
N ILE A 21 0.44 -2.72 -13.19
CA ILE A 21 -0.34 -3.54 -14.13
C ILE A 21 -1.13 -2.64 -15.08
N GLY A 22 -1.88 -1.67 -14.56
CA GLY A 22 -2.69 -0.76 -15.37
C GLY A 22 -1.85 0.02 -16.38
N ALA A 23 -0.73 0.59 -15.93
CA ALA A 23 0.19 1.32 -16.80
C ALA A 23 0.82 0.40 -17.87
N SER A 24 1.24 -0.81 -17.49
CA SER A 24 1.86 -1.76 -18.43
C SER A 24 0.89 -2.19 -19.53
N ILE A 25 -0.38 -2.43 -19.18
CA ILE A 25 -1.39 -2.83 -20.17
C ILE A 25 -1.71 -1.66 -21.10
N ALA A 26 -1.91 -0.45 -20.56
CA ALA A 26 -2.19 0.74 -21.37
C ALA A 26 -1.11 1.03 -22.41
N ILE A 27 0.17 0.84 -22.05
CA ILE A 27 1.30 0.98 -22.97
C ILE A 27 1.27 -0.09 -24.07
N THR A 28 0.88 -1.32 -23.73
CA THR A 28 0.89 -2.45 -24.67
C THR A 28 -0.30 -2.41 -25.63
N SER A 29 -1.46 -1.90 -25.20
CA SER A 29 -2.66 -1.81 -26.02
C SER A 29 -2.68 -0.59 -26.95
N GLY A 30 -2.07 0.53 -26.53
CA GLY A 30 -2.08 1.83 -27.23
C GLY A 30 -1.27 1.95 -28.53
N GLY A 31 -0.75 0.84 -29.10
CA GLY A 31 -0.09 0.82 -30.41
C GLY A 31 1.14 1.73 -30.58
N THR A 32 1.65 2.34 -29.51
CA THR A 32 2.73 3.32 -29.61
C THR A 32 4.07 2.60 -29.68
N GLU A 33 4.71 2.69 -30.85
CA GLU A 33 6.03 2.12 -31.20
C GLU A 33 7.18 2.62 -30.30
N THR A 34 6.91 3.47 -29.32
CA THR A 34 7.86 3.88 -28.27
C THR A 34 7.85 2.91 -27.08
N VAL A 35 7.96 1.61 -27.34
CA VAL A 35 8.06 0.53 -26.33
C VAL A 35 9.26 0.76 -25.38
N GLN A 36 10.29 1.47 -25.85
CA GLN A 36 11.48 1.81 -25.05
C GLN A 36 11.27 2.94 -24.04
N ALA A 37 10.20 3.76 -24.11
CA ALA A 37 9.96 4.82 -23.13
C ALA A 37 8.90 4.44 -22.07
N GLY A 38 8.17 3.33 -22.28
CA GLY A 38 7.06 2.93 -21.42
C GLY A 38 7.45 2.61 -19.97
N TYR A 39 8.66 2.08 -19.74
CA TYR A 39 9.11 1.75 -18.38
C TYR A 39 9.26 3.00 -17.50
N ILE A 40 9.57 4.17 -18.08
CA ILE A 40 9.66 5.44 -17.34
C ILE A 40 8.29 5.84 -16.80
N ILE A 41 7.23 5.68 -17.61
CA ILE A 41 5.85 5.95 -17.18
C ILE A 41 5.45 5.01 -16.04
N ILE A 42 5.80 3.73 -16.13
CA ILE A 42 5.51 2.74 -15.08
C ILE A 42 6.22 3.08 -13.77
N ILE A 43 7.51 3.43 -13.84
CA ILE A 43 8.28 3.83 -12.65
C ILE A 43 7.73 5.14 -12.07
N ALA A 44 7.48 6.15 -12.89
CA ALA A 44 7.00 7.45 -12.44
C ALA A 44 5.60 7.37 -11.84
N SER A 45 4.68 6.64 -12.46
CA SER A 45 3.33 6.41 -11.94
C SER A 45 3.34 5.54 -10.69
N GLY A 46 4.17 4.48 -10.64
CA GLY A 46 4.33 3.63 -9.47
C GLY A 46 4.90 4.38 -8.28
N LEU A 47 5.99 5.15 -8.46
CA LEU A 47 6.60 5.95 -7.39
C LEU A 47 5.67 7.08 -6.96
N GLY A 48 5.09 7.81 -7.92
CA GLY A 48 4.15 8.90 -7.64
C GLY A 48 2.91 8.40 -6.87
N GLY A 49 2.31 7.30 -7.34
CA GLY A 49 1.17 6.66 -6.69
C GLY A 49 1.52 6.11 -5.30
N GLY A 50 2.67 5.46 -5.16
CA GLY A 50 3.17 4.91 -3.90
C GLY A 50 3.46 5.98 -2.84
N ILE A 51 4.11 7.07 -3.23
CA ILE A 51 4.37 8.21 -2.33
C ILE A 51 3.06 8.89 -1.94
N ALA A 52 2.18 9.14 -2.91
CA ALA A 52 0.86 9.71 -2.63
C ALA A 52 0.06 8.84 -1.65
N ASN A 53 0.07 7.51 -1.84
CA ASN A 53 -0.60 6.58 -0.94
C ASN A 53 0.03 6.58 0.46
N GLY A 54 1.36 6.57 0.55
CA GLY A 54 2.05 6.66 1.83
C GLY A 54 1.70 7.93 2.61
N LEU A 55 1.72 9.09 1.96
CA LEU A 55 1.29 10.35 2.58
C LEU A 55 -0.19 10.31 2.97
N SER A 56 -1.05 9.73 2.12
CA SER A 56 -2.47 9.52 2.40
C SER A 56 -2.67 8.68 3.67
N ASN A 57 -1.88 7.63 3.87
CA ASN A 57 -1.95 6.80 5.08
C ASN A 57 -1.48 7.52 6.34
N VAL A 58 -0.44 8.37 6.27
CA VAL A 58 -0.04 9.22 7.40
C VAL A 58 -1.19 10.16 7.79
N LEU A 59 -1.77 10.87 6.81
CA LEU A 59 -2.83 11.83 7.02
C LEU A 59 -4.12 11.15 7.49
N GLY A 60 -4.50 10.04 6.88
CA GLY A 60 -5.68 9.25 7.22
C GLY A 60 -5.59 8.66 8.63
N ALA A 61 -4.43 8.12 9.01
CA ALA A 61 -4.20 7.65 10.37
C ALA A 61 -4.30 8.81 11.38
N PHE A 62 -3.65 9.94 11.10
CA PHE A 62 -3.68 11.10 11.99
C PHE A 62 -5.09 11.67 12.17
N MET A 63 -5.79 11.97 11.07
CA MET A 63 -7.13 12.56 11.10
C MET A 63 -8.15 11.58 11.70
N GLY A 64 -8.10 10.30 11.31
CA GLY A 64 -9.01 9.27 11.79
C GLY A 64 -8.84 8.97 13.29
N GLU A 65 -7.61 8.76 13.74
CA GLU A 65 -7.34 8.43 15.15
C GLU A 65 -7.55 9.66 16.06
N LYS A 66 -7.24 10.88 15.57
CA LYS A 66 -7.54 12.13 16.28
C LYS A 66 -9.05 12.35 16.43
N ALA A 67 -9.84 12.09 15.39
CA ALA A 67 -11.30 12.19 15.46
C ALA A 67 -11.89 11.18 16.46
N ALA A 68 -11.45 9.93 16.42
CA ALA A 68 -11.88 8.89 17.38
C ALA A 68 -11.47 9.22 18.82
N MET A 69 -10.29 9.80 19.01
CA MET A 69 -9.81 10.27 20.31
C MET A 69 -10.71 11.40 20.85
N TYR A 70 -11.04 12.42 20.06
CA TYR A 70 -11.91 13.51 20.51
C TYR A 70 -13.32 13.02 20.87
N GLU A 71 -13.87 12.07 20.12
CA GLU A 71 -15.15 11.45 20.48
C GLU A 71 -15.06 10.75 21.84
N ARG A 72 -13.95 10.04 22.10
CA ARG A 72 -13.71 9.38 23.37
C ARG A 72 -13.53 10.38 24.52
N TYR A 73 -12.84 11.49 24.29
CA TYR A 73 -12.69 12.56 25.28
C TYR A 73 -14.03 13.12 25.69
N LYS A 74 -14.86 13.47 24.70
CA LYS A 74 -16.21 14.01 24.95
C LYS A 74 -17.08 13.08 25.79
N LYS A 75 -16.97 11.74 25.60
CA LYS A 75 -17.68 10.75 26.43
C LYS A 75 -17.22 10.77 27.88
N VAL A 76 -15.91 10.87 28.12
CA VAL A 76 -15.31 10.92 29.47
C VAL A 76 -15.63 12.26 30.15
N GLU A 77 -15.46 13.37 29.44
CA GLU A 77 -15.76 14.73 29.90
C GLU A 77 -17.23 14.87 30.35
N LYS A 78 -18.16 14.34 29.55
CA LYS A 78 -19.58 14.32 29.90
C LYS A 78 -19.87 13.49 31.16
N ALA A 79 -19.20 12.35 31.34
CA ALA A 79 -19.33 11.53 32.55
C ALA A 79 -18.75 12.22 33.79
N MET A 80 -17.78 13.11 33.60
CA MET A 80 -17.18 13.91 34.66
C MET A 80 -17.92 15.23 34.92
N LEU A 81 -18.94 15.57 34.13
CA LEU A 81 -19.62 16.88 34.13
C LEU A 81 -18.64 18.05 33.97
N ARG A 82 -17.56 17.84 33.22
CA ARG A 82 -16.53 18.86 32.96
C ARG A 82 -16.15 18.82 31.49
N ASP A 83 -16.41 19.91 30.79
CA ASP A 83 -16.09 20.05 29.37
C ASP A 83 -14.64 20.53 29.17
N ASP A 84 -14.00 20.08 28.08
CA ASP A 84 -12.67 20.49 27.61
C ASP A 84 -11.50 20.32 28.62
N VAL A 85 -11.67 19.48 29.64
CA VAL A 85 -10.64 19.25 30.67
C VAL A 85 -9.55 18.28 30.26
N LEU A 86 -9.75 17.48 29.21
CA LEU A 86 -8.75 16.51 28.75
C LEU A 86 -7.77 17.10 27.73
N LYS A 87 -8.16 18.17 27.03
CA LYS A 87 -7.31 18.85 26.03
C LYS A 87 -6.11 19.52 26.70
N GLY A 88 -4.94 19.35 26.11
CA GLY A 88 -3.69 19.93 26.63
C GLY A 88 -3.17 19.25 27.90
N THR A 89 -3.78 18.15 28.34
CA THR A 89 -3.23 17.32 29.41
C THR A 89 -2.04 16.51 28.90
N LYS A 90 -1.18 16.04 29.80
CA LYS A 90 -0.09 15.08 29.46
C LYS A 90 -0.61 13.79 28.80
N VAL A 91 -1.88 13.46 29.01
CA VAL A 91 -2.54 12.31 28.39
C VAL A 91 -2.87 12.59 26.93
N ASP A 92 -3.35 13.80 26.62
CA ASP A 92 -3.59 14.28 25.26
C ASP A 92 -2.30 14.35 24.45
N GLU A 93 -1.27 14.99 24.98
CA GLU A 93 0.05 15.07 24.33
C GLU A 93 0.61 13.68 24.00
N ARG A 94 0.60 12.76 24.98
CA ARG A 94 1.07 11.38 24.77
C ARG A 94 0.26 10.61 23.73
N ILE A 95 -1.05 10.84 23.65
CA ILE A 95 -1.89 10.20 22.63
C ILE A 95 -1.60 10.78 21.26
N GLN A 96 -1.48 12.10 21.13
CA GLN A 96 -1.14 12.75 19.85
C GLN A 96 0.21 12.30 19.31
N ASP A 97 1.24 12.20 20.17
CA ASP A 97 2.55 11.67 19.80
C ASP A 97 2.47 10.22 19.30
N LYS A 98 1.65 9.40 19.96
CA LYS A 98 1.45 8.00 19.57
C LYS A 98 0.73 7.88 18.22
N ILE A 99 -0.26 8.73 17.98
CA ILE A 99 -0.98 8.80 16.70
C ILE A 99 -0.01 9.19 15.59
N LEU A 100 0.79 10.25 15.81
CA LEU A 100 1.76 10.73 14.82
C LEU A 100 2.82 9.67 14.49
N THR A 101 3.46 9.09 15.52
CA THR A 101 4.49 8.06 15.31
C THR A 101 3.95 6.80 14.66
N SER A 102 2.72 6.38 14.99
CA SER A 102 2.09 5.22 14.35
C SER A 102 1.70 5.50 12.89
N GLY A 103 1.17 6.69 12.60
CA GLY A 103 0.80 7.10 11.25
C GLY A 103 2.02 7.26 10.33
N VAL A 104 3.11 7.86 10.83
CA VAL A 104 4.38 7.95 10.10
C VAL A 104 4.96 6.57 9.81
N ALA A 105 4.92 5.65 10.77
CA ALA A 105 5.36 4.28 10.56
C ALA A 105 4.53 3.57 9.47
N ASP A 106 3.20 3.73 9.50
CA ASP A 106 2.30 3.20 8.46
C ASP A 106 2.67 3.74 7.07
N GLY A 107 2.71 5.06 6.92
CA GLY A 107 3.00 5.70 5.63
C GLY A 107 4.39 5.42 5.07
N LEU A 108 5.44 5.41 5.90
CA LEU A 108 6.78 5.02 5.46
C LEU A 108 6.82 3.56 5.01
N SER A 109 6.09 2.69 5.70
CA SER A 109 5.98 1.29 5.30
C SER A 109 5.22 1.13 3.99
N THR A 110 4.18 1.93 3.75
CA THR A 110 3.48 2.01 2.46
C THR A 110 4.41 2.42 1.33
N ILE A 111 5.25 3.44 1.53
CA ILE A 111 6.25 3.82 0.53
C ILE A 111 7.23 2.66 0.29
N GLY A 112 7.69 1.99 1.35
CA GLY A 112 8.56 0.82 1.25
C GLY A 112 7.92 -0.33 0.46
N GLY A 113 6.65 -0.64 0.73
CA GLY A 113 5.90 -1.67 0.01
C GLY A 113 5.66 -1.31 -1.45
N ALA A 114 5.43 -0.03 -1.75
CA ALA A 114 5.21 0.49 -3.09
C ALA A 114 6.45 0.38 -4.00
N ILE A 115 7.66 0.39 -3.46
CA ILE A 115 8.87 0.27 -4.26
C ILE A 115 9.01 -1.14 -4.86
N ILE A 116 8.51 -2.17 -4.17
CA ILE A 116 8.72 -3.57 -4.56
C ILE A 116 8.22 -3.88 -5.98
N PRO A 117 6.98 -3.55 -6.40
CA PRO A 117 6.51 -3.87 -7.75
C PRO A 117 7.26 -3.09 -8.83
N ILE A 118 7.96 -2.01 -8.47
CA ILE A 118 8.72 -1.15 -9.38
C ILE A 118 10.12 -1.72 -9.65
N ILE A 119 10.72 -2.43 -8.69
CA ILE A 119 12.11 -2.94 -8.79
C ILE A 119 12.38 -3.66 -10.13
N PRO A 120 11.53 -4.60 -10.61
CA PRO A 120 11.76 -5.26 -11.89
C PRO A 120 11.85 -4.33 -13.10
N PHE A 121 11.15 -3.20 -13.07
CA PHE A 121 11.16 -2.22 -14.16
C PHE A 121 12.44 -1.37 -14.19
N LEU A 122 13.16 -1.26 -13.07
CA LEU A 122 14.48 -0.60 -13.04
C LEU A 122 15.53 -1.41 -13.84
N PHE A 123 15.34 -2.71 -13.96
CA PHE A 123 16.24 -3.62 -14.66
C PHE A 123 15.93 -3.78 -16.16
N VAL A 124 14.73 -3.37 -16.59
CA VAL A 124 14.31 -3.39 -18.00
C VAL A 124 15.30 -2.65 -18.93
N PRO A 125 15.69 -1.38 -18.66
CA PRO A 125 16.65 -0.68 -19.52
C PRO A 125 18.08 -1.25 -19.41
N ILE A 126 18.47 -1.79 -18.25
CA ILE A 126 19.83 -2.28 -17.99
C ILE A 126 20.11 -3.56 -18.77
N PHE A 127 19.16 -4.49 -18.78
CA PHE A 127 19.30 -5.79 -19.43
C PHE A 127 18.58 -5.89 -20.78
N THR A 128 18.09 -4.76 -21.30
CA THR A 128 17.34 -4.70 -22.57
C THR A 128 16.17 -5.69 -22.63
N LEU A 129 15.44 -5.83 -21.51
CA LEU A 129 14.33 -6.77 -21.39
C LEU A 129 13.06 -6.21 -22.04
N THR A 130 12.16 -7.09 -22.48
CA THR A 130 10.82 -6.68 -22.95
C THR A 130 9.99 -6.16 -21.77
N PRO A 131 9.21 -5.07 -21.91
CA PRO A 131 8.34 -4.57 -20.84
C PRO A 131 7.37 -5.62 -20.26
N MET A 132 6.88 -6.54 -21.10
CA MET A 132 6.05 -7.68 -20.67
C MET A 132 6.76 -8.61 -19.68
N PHE A 133 8.07 -8.83 -19.89
CA PHE A 133 8.86 -9.62 -18.96
C PHE A 133 8.99 -8.90 -17.60
N GLY A 134 9.20 -7.58 -17.62
CA GLY A 134 9.20 -6.75 -16.41
C GLY A 134 7.88 -6.83 -15.63
N LEU A 135 6.74 -6.82 -16.34
CA LEU A 135 5.41 -6.99 -15.74
C LEU A 135 5.26 -8.37 -15.07
N TYR A 136 5.59 -9.45 -15.76
CA TYR A 136 5.48 -10.80 -15.18
C TYR A 136 6.39 -10.96 -13.96
N LEU A 137 7.60 -10.41 -14.00
CA LEU A 137 8.52 -10.45 -12.87
C LEU A 137 8.01 -9.61 -11.68
N SER A 138 7.41 -8.45 -11.94
CA SER A 138 6.75 -7.61 -10.93
C SER A 138 5.58 -8.32 -10.24
N ILE A 139 4.70 -8.93 -11.02
CA ILE A 139 3.59 -9.73 -10.48
C ILE A 139 4.13 -10.89 -9.65
N LEU A 140 5.11 -11.65 -10.18
CA LEU A 140 5.68 -12.79 -9.48
C LEU A 140 6.31 -12.40 -8.13
N VAL A 141 7.17 -11.38 -8.12
CA VAL A 141 7.83 -10.90 -6.89
C VAL A 141 6.79 -10.41 -5.88
N SER A 142 5.76 -9.69 -6.34
CA SER A 142 4.70 -9.18 -5.47
C SER A 142 3.86 -10.30 -4.87
N LEU A 143 3.48 -11.32 -5.66
CA LEU A 143 2.73 -12.48 -5.16
C LEU A 143 3.56 -13.32 -4.18
N VAL A 144 4.85 -13.52 -4.43
CA VAL A 144 5.76 -14.19 -3.48
C VAL A 144 5.82 -13.40 -2.18
N LEU A 145 5.93 -12.07 -2.23
CA LEU A 145 5.92 -11.23 -1.04
C LEU A 145 4.58 -11.26 -0.30
N PHE A 146 3.44 -11.24 -1.00
CA PHE A 146 2.13 -11.47 -0.36
C PHE A 146 2.05 -12.82 0.34
N PHE A 147 2.59 -13.88 -0.28
CA PHE A 147 2.63 -15.20 0.36
C PHE A 147 3.48 -15.18 1.63
N VAL A 148 4.67 -14.58 1.60
CA VAL A 148 5.57 -14.45 2.76
C VAL A 148 4.93 -13.62 3.87
N LEU A 149 4.30 -12.49 3.53
CA LEU A 149 3.57 -11.65 4.48
C LEU A 149 2.36 -12.40 5.08
N GLY A 150 1.65 -13.19 4.27
CA GLY A 150 0.54 -14.00 4.75
C GLY A 150 0.99 -15.14 5.66
N ILE A 151 2.12 -15.79 5.37
CA ILE A 151 2.77 -16.74 6.28
C ILE A 151 3.08 -16.06 7.62
N TYR A 152 3.68 -14.86 7.57
CA TYR A 152 4.02 -14.10 8.77
C TYR A 152 2.77 -13.76 9.60
N ILE A 153 1.72 -13.24 8.96
CA ILE A 153 0.46 -12.91 9.62
C ILE A 153 -0.19 -14.18 10.20
N GLY A 154 -0.25 -15.27 9.44
CA GLY A 154 -0.80 -16.55 9.91
C GLY A 154 -0.07 -17.06 11.16
N LYS A 155 1.26 -16.94 11.20
CA LYS A 155 2.08 -17.31 12.36
C LYS A 155 1.77 -16.45 13.58
N VAL A 156 1.68 -15.12 13.42
CA VAL A 156 1.37 -14.19 14.53
C VAL A 156 -0.07 -14.39 15.03
N SER A 157 -1.02 -14.65 14.12
CA SER A 157 -2.44 -14.85 14.44
C SER A 157 -2.77 -16.25 14.95
N LYS A 158 -1.79 -17.18 15.06
CA LYS A 158 -2.00 -18.59 15.43
C LYS A 158 -3.01 -19.31 14.53
N GLU A 159 -3.08 -18.92 13.27
CA GLU A 159 -3.90 -19.58 12.24
C GLU A 159 -3.06 -20.55 11.39
N ASN A 160 -3.70 -21.27 10.47
CA ASN A 160 -2.99 -22.05 9.48
C ASN A 160 -2.15 -21.13 8.57
N ILE A 161 -0.83 -21.24 8.71
CA ILE A 161 0.19 -20.40 8.06
C ILE A 161 0.07 -20.46 6.53
N ILE A 162 -0.11 -21.65 5.97
CA ILE A 162 -0.20 -21.86 4.51
C ILE A 162 -1.51 -21.24 3.98
N LEU A 163 -2.61 -21.47 4.70
CA LEU A 163 -3.90 -20.91 4.32
C LEU A 163 -3.89 -19.37 4.36
N SER A 164 -3.22 -18.78 5.35
CA SER A 164 -3.06 -17.32 5.46
C SER A 164 -2.21 -16.75 4.31
N GLY A 165 -1.10 -17.42 3.97
CA GLY A 165 -0.31 -17.12 2.77
C GLY A 165 -1.15 -17.14 1.50
N LEU A 166 -1.91 -18.22 1.30
CA LEU A 166 -2.73 -18.40 0.09
C LEU A 166 -3.87 -17.37 0.01
N LYS A 167 -4.49 -17.00 1.14
CA LYS A 167 -5.47 -15.91 1.20
C LYS A 167 -4.88 -14.59 0.72
N MET A 168 -3.67 -14.23 1.16
CA MET A 168 -3.02 -12.98 0.71
C MET A 168 -2.68 -13.01 -0.77
N VAL A 169 -2.17 -14.12 -1.29
CA VAL A 169 -1.93 -14.30 -2.73
C VAL A 169 -3.23 -14.17 -3.52
N ALA A 170 -4.33 -14.72 -3.01
CA ALA A 170 -5.64 -14.59 -3.64
C ALA A 170 -6.10 -13.13 -3.74
N PHE A 171 -5.87 -12.30 -2.71
CA PHE A 171 -6.16 -10.87 -2.76
C PHE A 171 -5.30 -10.14 -3.81
N GLY A 172 -3.98 -10.36 -3.82
CA GLY A 172 -3.09 -9.76 -4.83
C GLY A 172 -3.40 -10.22 -6.26
N GLY A 173 -3.74 -11.50 -6.42
CA GLY A 173 -4.19 -12.08 -7.68
C GLY A 173 -5.54 -11.51 -8.14
N ALA A 174 -6.49 -11.32 -7.23
CA ALA A 174 -7.77 -10.68 -7.52
C ALA A 174 -7.56 -9.25 -8.03
N THR A 175 -6.69 -8.46 -7.39
CA THR A 175 -6.32 -7.12 -7.89
C THR A 175 -5.75 -7.18 -9.30
N THR A 176 -4.89 -8.15 -9.59
CA THR A 176 -4.31 -8.34 -10.93
C THR A 176 -5.40 -8.61 -11.97
N VAL A 177 -6.34 -9.50 -11.66
CA VAL A 177 -7.46 -9.84 -12.55
C VAL A 177 -8.39 -8.65 -12.75
N ILE A 178 -8.78 -7.96 -11.66
CA ILE A 178 -9.71 -6.83 -11.73
C ILE A 178 -9.12 -5.69 -12.55
N VAL A 179 -7.87 -5.31 -12.30
CA VAL A 179 -7.20 -4.24 -13.06
C VAL A 179 -7.04 -4.64 -14.53
N GLY A 180 -6.70 -5.90 -14.81
CA GLY A 180 -6.63 -6.42 -16.18
C GLY A 180 -7.97 -6.36 -16.92
N ILE A 181 -9.09 -6.63 -16.25
CA ILE A 181 -10.43 -6.51 -16.84
C ILE A 181 -10.76 -5.05 -17.17
N ILE A 182 -10.42 -4.11 -16.28
CA ILE A 182 -10.65 -2.67 -16.54
C ILE A 182 -9.99 -2.25 -17.85
N SER A 183 -8.77 -2.71 -18.08
CA SER A 183 -8.04 -2.41 -19.32
C SER A 183 -8.68 -3.02 -20.58
N LEU A 184 -9.49 -4.08 -20.49
CA LEU A 184 -10.24 -4.61 -21.62
C LEU A 184 -11.43 -3.70 -22.01
N ILE A 185 -11.95 -2.95 -21.05
CA ILE A 185 -13.12 -2.08 -21.24
C ILE A 185 -12.71 -0.71 -21.80
N LEU A 186 -11.50 -0.23 -21.49
CA LEU A 186 -10.97 1.00 -22.09
C LEU A 186 -10.41 0.70 -23.50
N PRO A 187 -11.01 1.22 -24.59
CA PRO A 187 -10.44 1.09 -25.91
C PRO A 187 -9.12 1.87 -25.99
N ALA A 188 -8.12 1.26 -26.64
CA ALA A 188 -6.83 1.83 -26.96
C ALA A 188 -6.91 2.88 -28.08
#